data_AF-A0A2A6CAD6-F1
#
_entry.id   AF-A0A2A6CAD6-F1
#
_cell.length_a   1.000
_cell.length_b   1.000
_cell.length_c   1.000
_cell.angle_alpha   90.00
_cell.angle_beta   90.00
_cell.angle_gamma   90.00
#
_symmetry.space_group_name_H-M   'P 1'
#
loop_
_entity.id
_entity.type
_entity.pdbx_description
1 polymer ?
#
loop_
_entity_poly.entity_id
_entity_poly.type
_entity_poly.pdbx_seq_one_letter_code
_entity_poly.pdbx_strand_id
1 'polypeptide(L)'
;MDQLLRGLLSQMTGGASLNARPKDDIHLPDTSETVKISALALLKMLKHARSGVPLEVMGLMLGEFVDDFTITVVDVFAMPQSGTSVSVESVDPAYQAKMLEMLGRTSRKEMVVGWYHSHPGFGCWLSSVDQNTQQTFETLHKRAIAVVVDPIQSVKGKVVLEAFRLVQMAQMMSFSSFNPIRQHTSCIGHQSTATAVAIIHGLGKKYYSLVCEYKITEREQAMLAKLHAKTWMDGFRLESQKSYDNSSVDSLDLIDDAALTEEERNKQKKIKNFGKLNSKQRLGEVAERTMQDNIVKQLCAASCFHAMRRVDLKSDGKKKDDVKNTLKSGIRIEKKDGKIKSKVDMNNNTKSKSTSSDSENSKKKAKIEVKKKSKSENSRSSSKSLKDLILEKSKSKTKTSSSVPSQSFYDVMKSIVLLLSSLAVASATLGFDAEQAISTSTFTCLKNDGYSFYISRVYRSNGQLDSTGVTNIKNAWSAGLSHVDAYIFPCHSSSCPSAADQVAAAINSVKNGGTKIGMIWLDVEIYNWPSSQSTNRQFILDMANKAVAMGYKVGIYSNNNNWQSIVGIDWDGVSKYPLWWANYNGAANLNNFKAFGGWTKPAIHQYTGDVKGPCSVGNFDQNYEP
;
A
#
# COMPACT_ATOMS: atom_id res chain seq x y z
N MET A 1 38.92 -22.12 61.62
CA MET A 1 38.51 -22.80 60.38
C MET A 1 38.98 -22.03 59.14
N ASP A 2 38.37 -20.91 58.74
CA ASP A 2 38.56 -20.32 57.40
C ASP A 2 40.01 -19.98 57.00
N GLN A 3 40.85 -19.47 57.92
CA GLN A 3 42.25 -19.18 57.59
C GLN A 3 43.08 -20.44 57.29
N LEU A 4 42.74 -21.60 57.87
CA LEU A 4 43.37 -22.88 57.54
C LEU A 4 42.92 -23.41 56.17
N LEU A 5 41.64 -23.25 55.81
CA LEU A 5 41.16 -23.60 54.46
C LEU A 5 41.83 -22.77 53.37
N ARG A 6 42.02 -21.45 53.61
CA ARG A 6 42.74 -20.57 52.68
C ARG A 6 44.22 -20.93 52.54
N GLY A 7 44.87 -21.40 53.61
CA GLY A 7 46.24 -21.89 53.57
C GLY A 7 46.40 -23.13 52.68
N LEU A 8 45.52 -24.13 52.86
CA LEU A 8 45.61 -25.40 52.13
C LEU A 8 45.40 -25.24 50.61
N LEU A 9 44.45 -24.40 50.19
CA LEU A 9 44.20 -24.11 48.77
C LEU A 9 45.41 -23.45 48.07
N SER A 10 46.21 -22.67 48.81
CA SER A 10 47.44 -22.07 48.27
C SER A 10 48.60 -23.05 48.10
N GLN A 11 48.51 -24.27 48.64
CA GLN A 11 49.55 -25.31 48.51
C GLN A 11 49.30 -26.30 47.37
N MET A 12 48.09 -26.36 46.79
CA MET A 12 47.82 -27.20 45.62
C MET A 12 48.20 -26.53 44.28
N THR A 13 48.38 -25.21 44.25
CA THR A 13 48.86 -24.45 43.09
C THR A 13 50.37 -24.19 43.19
N GLY A 14 51.15 -25.27 43.18
CA GLY A 14 52.62 -25.17 43.23
C GLY A 14 53.25 -24.74 41.89
N GLY A 15 54.42 -24.10 41.96
CA GLY A 15 55.30 -23.88 40.81
C GLY A 15 55.03 -22.59 40.03
N ALA A 16 55.75 -21.52 40.36
CA ALA A 16 55.73 -20.28 39.60
C ALA A 16 56.57 -20.40 38.31
N SER A 17 56.06 -19.84 37.21
CA SER A 17 56.88 -19.33 36.11
C SER A 17 56.57 -17.85 35.91
N LEU A 18 57.26 -17.00 36.67
CA LEU A 18 57.14 -15.55 36.61
C LEU A 18 57.86 -15.00 35.37
N ASN A 19 57.29 -15.22 34.19
CA ASN A 19 57.72 -14.58 32.94
C ASN A 19 56.57 -14.40 31.92
N ALA A 20 55.32 -14.36 32.40
CA ALA A 20 54.22 -13.83 31.60
C ALA A 20 54.39 -12.31 31.44
N ARG A 21 54.29 -11.84 30.19
CA ARG A 21 54.39 -10.42 29.83
C ARG A 21 53.27 -9.60 30.48
N PRO A 22 53.42 -8.27 30.65
CA PRO A 22 52.28 -7.43 31.03
C PRO A 22 51.13 -7.66 30.05
N LYS A 23 49.89 -7.67 30.60
CA LYS A 23 48.63 -8.00 29.94
C LYS A 23 48.64 -7.67 28.44
N ASP A 24 48.47 -8.68 27.60
CA ASP A 24 47.98 -8.44 26.24
C ASP A 24 46.60 -7.78 26.37
N ASP A 25 46.45 -6.56 25.86
CA ASP A 25 45.19 -5.82 25.96
C ASP A 25 44.09 -6.60 25.22
N ILE A 26 43.03 -6.97 25.96
CA ILE A 26 41.87 -7.61 25.35
C ILE A 26 41.21 -6.55 24.47
N HIS A 27 41.41 -6.68 23.16
CA HIS A 27 40.90 -5.78 22.12
C HIS A 27 39.38 -5.92 21.96
N LEU A 28 38.66 -5.47 22.99
CA LEU A 28 37.21 -5.35 23.01
C LEU A 28 36.77 -4.27 22.01
N PRO A 29 35.76 -4.49 21.16
CA PRO A 29 35.22 -3.43 20.31
C PRO A 29 34.67 -2.27 21.17
N ASP A 30 34.95 -1.04 20.75
CA ASP A 30 34.53 0.17 21.44
C ASP A 30 33.15 0.66 20.96
N THR A 31 32.48 1.48 21.77
CA THR A 31 31.21 2.16 21.43
C THR A 31 31.40 3.47 20.67
N SER A 32 32.64 3.88 20.40
CA SER A 32 32.96 5.02 19.52
C SER A 32 32.95 4.69 18.03
N GLU A 33 32.83 3.42 17.62
CA GLU A 33 32.92 3.05 16.19
C GLU A 33 31.74 3.59 15.35
N THR A 34 32.09 4.31 14.28
CA THR A 34 31.18 5.02 13.38
C THR A 34 31.19 4.43 11.97
N VAL A 35 30.02 4.39 11.32
CA VAL A 35 29.85 3.99 9.92
C VAL A 35 29.48 5.21 9.09
N LYS A 36 30.43 5.71 8.28
CA LYS A 36 30.29 6.90 7.45
C LYS A 36 29.78 6.52 6.05
N ILE A 37 28.48 6.68 5.82
CA ILE A 37 27.77 6.29 4.59
C ILE A 37 27.71 7.47 3.62
N SER A 38 28.07 7.26 2.35
CA SER A 38 27.96 8.28 1.31
C SER A 38 26.51 8.57 0.90
N ALA A 39 26.25 9.78 0.39
CA ALA A 39 24.94 10.13 -0.17
C ALA A 39 24.55 9.21 -1.36
N LEU A 40 25.53 8.81 -2.19
CA LEU A 40 25.32 7.87 -3.30
C LEU A 40 24.90 6.48 -2.81
N ALA A 41 25.59 5.94 -1.80
CA ALA A 41 25.29 4.66 -1.20
C ALA A 41 23.87 4.65 -0.64
N LEU A 42 23.52 5.64 0.19
CA LEU A 42 22.20 5.77 0.81
C LEU A 42 21.07 5.83 -0.24
N LEU A 43 21.23 6.63 -1.29
CA LEU A 43 20.23 6.76 -2.36
C LEU A 43 20.06 5.45 -3.15
N LYS A 44 21.14 4.70 -3.38
CA LYS A 44 21.07 3.38 -4.01
C LYS A 44 20.37 2.35 -3.12
N MET A 45 20.71 2.30 -1.82
CA MET A 45 20.09 1.39 -0.85
C MET A 45 18.57 1.64 -0.77
N LEU A 46 18.16 2.90 -0.60
CA LEU A 46 16.73 3.27 -0.54
C LEU A 46 15.99 3.00 -1.85
N LYS A 47 16.62 3.27 -3.02
CA LYS A 47 16.04 2.93 -4.32
C LYS A 47 15.84 1.42 -4.46
N HIS A 48 16.84 0.63 -4.08
CA HIS A 48 16.82 -0.82 -4.21
C HIS A 48 15.79 -1.46 -3.27
N ALA A 49 15.82 -1.09 -1.98
CA ALA A 49 14.85 -1.53 -0.97
C ALA A 49 13.41 -1.22 -1.41
N ARG A 50 13.16 0.00 -1.93
CA ARG A 50 11.83 0.38 -2.41
C ARG A 50 11.39 -0.34 -3.70
N SER A 51 12.32 -0.84 -4.52
CA SER A 51 11.98 -1.70 -5.66
C SER A 51 11.77 -3.19 -5.30
N GLY A 52 12.18 -3.62 -4.10
CA GLY A 52 11.97 -4.99 -3.62
C GLY A 52 10.58 -5.26 -3.05
N VAL A 53 9.97 -4.25 -2.41
CA VAL A 53 8.68 -4.35 -1.70
C VAL A 53 7.62 -5.08 -2.54
N PRO A 54 7.00 -6.16 -2.05
CA PRO A 54 6.95 -6.61 -0.65
C PRO A 54 8.11 -7.49 -0.17
N LEU A 55 9.04 -7.90 -1.03
CA LEU A 55 10.13 -8.80 -0.67
C LEU A 55 11.32 -8.05 -0.07
N GLU A 56 12.07 -8.75 0.77
CA GLU A 56 13.36 -8.31 1.30
C GLU A 56 14.42 -8.41 0.19
N VAL A 57 15.25 -7.39 0.02
CA VAL A 57 16.39 -7.40 -0.92
C VAL A 57 17.72 -7.36 -0.17
N MET A 58 18.78 -7.94 -0.74
CA MET A 58 20.15 -7.80 -0.23
C MET A 58 21.09 -7.12 -1.23
N GLY A 59 22.19 -6.54 -0.73
CA GLY A 59 23.29 -6.06 -1.55
C GLY A 59 24.61 -5.95 -0.79
N LEU A 60 25.70 -5.77 -1.53
CA LEU A 60 27.04 -5.62 -0.97
C LEU A 60 27.44 -4.14 -0.89
N MET A 61 28.17 -3.81 0.18
CA MET A 61 28.67 -2.48 0.45
C MET A 61 30.17 -2.39 0.17
N LEU A 62 30.58 -1.35 -0.55
CA LEU A 62 31.95 -1.12 -0.97
C LEU A 62 32.53 0.12 -0.29
N GLY A 63 33.76 0.03 0.15
CA GLY A 63 34.50 1.16 0.69
C GLY A 63 35.83 0.75 1.31
N GLU A 64 36.15 1.37 2.44
CA GLU A 64 37.45 1.25 3.10
C GLU A 64 37.32 1.33 4.63
N PHE A 65 38.10 0.49 5.32
CA PHE A 65 38.35 0.56 6.76
C PHE A 65 39.50 1.55 6.98
N VAL A 66 39.21 2.75 7.51
CA VAL A 66 40.19 3.86 7.56
C VAL A 66 41.05 3.77 8.82
N ASP A 67 40.41 3.52 9.96
CA ASP A 67 41.00 3.26 11.26
C ASP A 67 40.08 2.29 12.03
N ASP A 68 40.46 1.89 13.25
CA ASP A 68 39.69 0.94 14.06
C ASP A 68 38.32 1.46 14.53
N PHE A 69 38.05 2.76 14.39
CA PHE A 69 36.83 3.43 14.83
C PHE A 69 35.96 3.97 13.68
N THR A 70 36.42 3.88 12.43
CA THR A 70 35.76 4.44 11.26
C THR A 70 35.71 3.45 10.09
N ILE A 71 34.49 3.08 9.71
CA ILE A 71 34.20 2.37 8.46
C ILE A 71 33.62 3.38 7.48
N THR A 72 34.13 3.43 6.25
CA THR A 72 33.56 4.27 5.19
C THR A 72 32.86 3.40 4.14
N VAL A 73 31.60 3.72 3.84
CA VAL A 73 30.82 3.10 2.76
C VAL A 73 30.74 4.11 1.62
N VAL A 74 31.51 3.87 0.57
CA VAL A 74 31.65 4.77 -0.58
C VAL A 74 30.55 4.52 -1.60
N ASP A 75 30.27 3.26 -1.91
CA ASP A 75 29.23 2.87 -2.86
C ASP A 75 28.59 1.50 -2.50
N VAL A 76 27.48 1.16 -3.15
CA VAL A 76 26.84 -0.16 -3.00
C VAL A 76 26.41 -0.72 -4.36
N PHE A 77 26.15 -2.02 -4.39
CA PHE A 77 25.45 -2.67 -5.50
C PHE A 77 24.43 -3.70 -4.99
N ALA A 78 23.38 -3.90 -5.79
CA ALA A 78 22.37 -4.93 -5.55
C ALA A 78 22.92 -6.32 -5.90
N MET A 79 22.50 -7.35 -5.18
CA MET A 79 22.65 -8.73 -5.63
C MET A 79 21.41 -9.12 -6.45
N PRO A 80 21.55 -9.90 -7.55
CA PRO A 80 20.39 -10.51 -8.19
C PRO A 80 19.78 -11.53 -7.22
N GLN A 81 18.45 -11.51 -7.07
CA GLN A 81 17.80 -12.36 -6.09
C GLN A 81 17.48 -13.75 -6.64
N SER A 82 18.06 -14.77 -6.00
CA SER A 82 17.42 -16.06 -5.82
C SER A 82 16.74 -16.03 -4.45
N GLY A 83 15.42 -15.96 -4.41
CA GLY A 83 14.70 -15.71 -3.15
C GLY A 83 13.27 -16.24 -3.16
N THR A 84 12.93 -16.99 -2.12
CA THR A 84 11.55 -17.29 -1.73
C THR A 84 11.09 -16.27 -0.67
N SER A 85 9.83 -16.33 -0.25
CA SER A 85 9.17 -15.26 0.52
C SER A 85 9.63 -15.04 1.97
N VAL A 86 10.68 -15.72 2.44
CA VAL A 86 11.09 -15.73 3.87
C VAL A 86 12.62 -15.63 4.08
N SER A 87 13.42 -15.74 3.02
CA SER A 87 14.89 -15.62 3.12
C SER A 87 15.52 -15.36 1.76
N VAL A 88 16.49 -14.43 1.72
CA VAL A 88 17.32 -14.23 0.53
C VAL A 88 18.46 -15.25 0.56
N GLU A 89 18.51 -16.15 -0.43
CA GLU A 89 19.51 -17.22 -0.45
C GLU A 89 20.92 -16.71 -0.82
N SER A 90 21.90 -17.60 -0.67
CA SER A 90 23.35 -17.37 -0.77
C SER A 90 23.80 -16.37 -1.84
N VAL A 91 24.66 -15.44 -1.41
CA VAL A 91 25.48 -14.58 -2.27
C VAL A 91 26.17 -15.42 -3.34
N ASP A 92 25.87 -15.18 -4.63
CA ASP A 92 26.57 -15.83 -5.74
C ASP A 92 28.01 -15.29 -5.87
N PRO A 93 29.04 -16.12 -5.59
CA PRO A 93 30.43 -15.68 -5.70
C PRO A 93 30.83 -15.35 -7.15
N ALA A 94 30.19 -15.96 -8.15
CA ALA A 94 30.50 -15.72 -9.56
C ALA A 94 30.01 -14.32 -10.00
N TYR A 95 28.78 -13.93 -9.64
CA TYR A 95 28.31 -12.55 -9.83
C TYR A 95 29.15 -11.55 -9.02
N GLN A 96 29.47 -11.84 -7.76
CA GLN A 96 30.29 -10.95 -6.93
C GLN A 96 31.67 -10.70 -7.58
N ALA A 97 32.39 -11.77 -7.95
CA ALA A 97 33.71 -11.65 -8.58
C ALA A 97 33.64 -10.87 -9.90
N LYS A 98 32.65 -11.18 -10.75
CA LYS A 98 32.44 -10.50 -12.04
C LYS A 98 32.10 -9.00 -11.87
N MET A 99 31.30 -8.63 -10.86
CA MET A 99 30.99 -7.24 -10.57
C MET A 99 32.23 -6.48 -10.06
N LEU A 100 32.99 -7.08 -9.14
CA LEU A 100 34.24 -6.49 -8.64
C LEU A 100 35.27 -6.31 -9.76
N GLU A 101 35.38 -7.26 -10.70
CA GLU A 101 36.26 -7.13 -11.87
C GLU A 101 35.82 -5.96 -12.78
N MET A 102 34.52 -5.83 -13.06
CA MET A 102 33.98 -4.70 -13.83
C MET A 102 34.20 -3.36 -13.14
N LEU A 103 34.05 -3.28 -11.82
CA LEU A 103 34.34 -2.08 -11.04
C LEU A 103 35.84 -1.73 -11.07
N GLY A 104 36.72 -2.72 -10.94
CA GLY A 104 38.17 -2.56 -11.07
C GLY A 104 38.58 -1.93 -12.41
N ARG A 105 37.93 -2.34 -13.51
CA ARG A 105 38.11 -1.71 -14.85
C ARG A 105 37.66 -0.25 -14.89
N THR A 106 36.68 0.16 -14.07
CA THR A 106 36.26 1.57 -13.92
C THR A 106 37.10 2.38 -12.93
N SER A 107 38.27 1.87 -12.52
CA SER A 107 39.15 2.46 -11.48
C SER A 107 38.50 2.54 -10.09
N ARG A 108 37.48 1.71 -9.83
CA ARG A 108 36.87 1.50 -8.51
C ARG A 108 37.45 0.24 -7.89
N LYS A 109 38.30 0.42 -6.88
CA LYS A 109 39.09 -0.63 -6.22
C LYS A 109 38.71 -0.85 -4.75
N GLU A 110 37.58 -0.27 -4.34
CA GLU A 110 37.00 -0.39 -3.01
C GLU A 110 36.74 -1.86 -2.63
N MET A 111 36.99 -2.23 -1.38
CA MET A 111 36.77 -3.59 -0.87
C MET A 111 35.35 -3.76 -0.32
N VAL A 112 34.90 -5.01 -0.17
CA VAL A 112 33.61 -5.31 0.47
C VAL A 112 33.73 -5.09 1.98
N VAL A 113 33.15 -4.00 2.49
CA VAL A 113 33.18 -3.65 3.92
C VAL A 113 32.01 -4.27 4.71
N GLY A 114 31.01 -4.81 4.01
CA GLY A 114 29.84 -5.42 4.62
C GLY A 114 28.72 -5.64 3.61
N TRP A 115 27.52 -5.87 4.13
CA TRP A 115 26.31 -6.13 3.35
C TRP A 115 25.13 -5.36 3.94
N TYR A 116 24.11 -5.13 3.13
CA TYR A 116 22.86 -4.54 3.57
C TYR A 116 21.66 -5.37 3.11
N HIS A 117 20.58 -5.29 3.86
CA HIS A 117 19.27 -5.81 3.44
C HIS A 117 18.14 -4.85 3.83
N SER A 118 16.93 -5.17 3.42
CA SER A 118 15.73 -4.39 3.75
C SER A 118 14.69 -5.21 4.49
N HIS A 119 14.13 -4.65 5.57
CA HIS A 119 12.94 -5.16 6.23
C HIS A 119 11.75 -4.22 5.94
N PRO A 120 10.84 -4.55 5.00
CA PRO A 120 9.72 -3.67 4.65
C PRO A 120 8.67 -3.63 5.77
N GLY A 121 8.66 -2.55 6.56
CA GLY A 121 7.66 -2.30 7.60
C GLY A 121 7.96 -2.90 8.98
N PHE A 122 8.90 -3.85 9.10
CA PHE A 122 9.25 -4.49 10.38
C PHE A 122 10.29 -3.72 11.22
N GLY A 123 10.86 -2.62 10.71
CA GLY A 123 11.93 -1.87 11.35
C GLY A 123 13.30 -2.58 11.36
N CYS A 124 14.31 -1.91 11.92
CA CYS A 124 15.68 -2.39 11.94
C CYS A 124 15.97 -3.35 13.11
N TRP A 125 16.32 -4.60 12.79
CA TRP A 125 16.81 -5.65 13.70
C TRP A 125 17.44 -6.76 12.84
N LEU A 126 18.11 -7.75 13.45
CA LEU A 126 18.64 -8.92 12.73
C LEU A 126 17.87 -10.19 13.09
N SER A 127 17.36 -10.92 12.11
CA SER A 127 16.75 -12.24 12.31
C SER A 127 17.82 -13.31 12.63
N SER A 128 17.38 -14.53 12.95
CA SER A 128 18.30 -15.67 13.07
C SER A 128 18.98 -16.04 11.74
N VAL A 129 18.37 -15.73 10.59
CA VAL A 129 18.99 -15.93 9.28
C VAL A 129 20.08 -14.89 9.05
N ASP A 130 19.79 -13.62 9.35
CA ASP A 130 20.77 -12.52 9.21
C ASP A 130 21.96 -12.68 10.16
N GLN A 131 21.72 -13.21 11.37
CA GLN A 131 22.78 -13.54 12.31
C GLN A 131 23.74 -14.60 11.73
N ASN A 132 23.22 -15.64 11.08
CA ASN A 132 24.06 -16.67 10.42
C ASN A 132 24.80 -16.12 9.18
N THR A 133 24.13 -15.30 8.36
CA THR A 133 24.72 -14.62 7.20
C THR A 133 25.85 -13.67 7.64
N GLN A 134 25.61 -12.83 8.65
CA GLN A 134 26.61 -11.94 9.22
C GLN A 134 27.80 -12.69 9.83
N GLN A 135 27.57 -13.83 10.51
CA GLN A 135 28.66 -14.66 11.03
C GLN A 135 29.57 -15.19 9.90
N THR A 136 29.00 -15.48 8.72
CA THR A 136 29.75 -15.88 7.53
C THR A 136 30.60 -14.72 7.01
N PHE A 137 30.07 -13.50 6.94
CA PHE A 137 30.84 -12.30 6.57
C PHE A 137 31.92 -11.93 7.60
N GLU A 138 31.64 -12.05 8.91
CA GLU A 138 32.62 -11.79 9.98
C GLU A 138 33.79 -12.78 9.97
N THR A 139 33.57 -14.00 9.45
CA THR A 139 34.63 -15.00 9.24
C THR A 139 35.61 -14.57 8.14
N LEU A 140 35.14 -13.87 7.10
CA LEU A 140 35.99 -13.28 6.05
C LEU A 140 36.67 -11.99 6.54
N HIS A 141 35.91 -11.09 7.16
CA HIS A 141 36.38 -9.80 7.67
C HIS A 141 35.78 -9.51 9.05
N LYS A 142 36.60 -9.59 10.11
CA LYS A 142 36.17 -9.42 11.52
C LYS A 142 35.42 -8.11 11.85
N ARG A 143 35.55 -7.08 10.99
CA ARG A 143 34.88 -5.78 11.13
C ARG A 143 33.71 -5.57 10.16
N ALA A 144 33.31 -6.61 9.42
CA ALA A 144 32.13 -6.56 8.55
C ALA A 144 30.90 -6.04 9.28
N ILE A 145 30.04 -5.32 8.56
CA ILE A 145 28.82 -4.71 9.08
C ILE A 145 27.59 -5.17 8.30
N ALA A 146 26.49 -5.39 9.02
CA ALA A 146 25.16 -5.60 8.45
C ALA A 146 24.35 -4.30 8.59
N VAL A 147 23.78 -3.78 7.51
CA VAL A 147 22.93 -2.57 7.55
C VAL A 147 21.50 -2.93 7.16
N VAL A 148 20.54 -2.53 7.98
CA VAL A 148 19.11 -2.82 7.79
C VAL A 148 18.38 -1.54 7.44
N VAL A 149 17.62 -1.55 6.35
CA VAL A 149 16.87 -0.39 5.83
C VAL A 149 15.38 -0.70 5.77
N ASP A 150 14.53 0.10 6.41
CA ASP A 150 13.07 -0.01 6.25
C ASP A 150 12.56 1.01 5.21
N PRO A 151 12.24 0.60 3.97
CA PRO A 151 11.77 1.51 2.92
C PRO A 151 10.30 1.98 3.12
N ILE A 152 9.55 1.40 4.07
CA ILE A 152 8.16 1.74 4.36
C ILE A 152 8.10 2.75 5.51
N GLN A 153 8.84 2.51 6.60
CA GLN A 153 8.94 3.45 7.73
C GLN A 153 9.82 4.68 7.42
N SER A 154 10.68 4.62 6.38
CA SER A 154 11.49 5.76 5.92
C SER A 154 10.66 6.84 5.22
N VAL A 155 10.11 7.76 6.00
CA VAL A 155 9.33 8.92 5.52
C VAL A 155 10.20 10.16 5.27
N LYS A 156 9.69 11.13 4.50
CA LYS A 156 10.40 12.39 4.21
C LYS A 156 10.65 13.17 5.51
N GLY A 157 11.90 13.11 5.99
CA GLY A 157 12.34 13.74 7.25
C GLY A 157 13.01 12.76 8.23
N LYS A 158 12.74 11.45 8.12
CA LYS A 158 13.42 10.41 8.90
C LYS A 158 13.67 9.18 8.02
N VAL A 159 14.93 8.91 7.70
CA VAL A 159 15.35 7.62 7.16
C VAL A 159 15.50 6.63 8.31
N VAL A 160 14.92 5.44 8.16
CA VAL A 160 15.02 4.33 9.11
C VAL A 160 16.07 3.36 8.59
N LEU A 161 17.29 3.54 9.09
CA LEU A 161 18.50 2.78 8.77
C LEU A 161 19.34 2.64 10.04
N GLU A 162 19.69 1.41 10.40
CA GLU A 162 20.62 1.12 11.50
C GLU A 162 21.68 0.10 11.03
N ALA A 163 22.90 0.24 11.55
CA ALA A 163 24.02 -0.68 11.30
C ALA A 163 24.26 -1.56 12.54
N PHE A 164 24.55 -2.83 12.32
CA PHE A 164 24.78 -3.82 13.37
C PHE A 164 26.05 -4.65 13.11
N ARG A 165 26.63 -5.20 14.20
CA ARG A 165 27.62 -6.28 14.18
C ARG A 165 27.33 -7.27 15.32
N LEU A 166 27.72 -8.54 15.17
CA LEU A 166 27.53 -9.54 16.22
C LEU A 166 28.47 -9.33 17.41
N VAL A 167 28.11 -9.94 18.54
CA VAL A 167 28.99 -10.17 19.68
C VAL A 167 29.66 -11.53 19.47
N GLN A 168 30.99 -11.61 19.56
CA GLN A 168 31.69 -12.88 19.40
C GLN A 168 31.35 -13.83 20.55
N MET A 169 31.04 -15.09 20.23
CA MET A 169 30.65 -16.11 21.23
C MET A 169 31.73 -16.31 22.31
N ALA A 170 33.02 -16.21 21.96
CA ALA A 170 34.11 -16.23 22.93
C ALA A 170 34.02 -15.09 23.96
N GLN A 171 33.62 -13.90 23.52
CA GLN A 171 33.42 -12.72 24.36
C GLN A 171 32.15 -12.82 25.23
N MET A 172 31.15 -13.57 24.80
CA MET A 172 29.95 -13.88 25.60
C MET A 172 30.20 -15.00 26.64
N MET A 173 31.13 -15.93 26.36
CA MET A 173 31.48 -17.04 27.25
C MET A 173 32.59 -16.70 28.26
N SER A 174 33.53 -15.80 27.89
CA SER A 174 34.70 -15.46 28.72
C SER A 174 34.42 -14.37 29.78
N PHE A 175 33.23 -13.78 29.79
CA PHE A 175 32.92 -12.62 30.64
C PHE A 175 31.68 -12.87 31.51
N SER A 176 31.88 -12.83 32.83
CA SER A 176 30.77 -12.82 33.80
C SER A 176 29.89 -11.58 33.61
N SER A 177 28.62 -11.68 34.02
CA SER A 177 27.51 -10.73 33.78
C SER A 177 27.67 -9.29 34.33
N PHE A 178 28.88 -8.88 34.70
CA PHE A 178 29.19 -7.59 35.32
C PHE A 178 30.09 -6.68 34.47
N ASN A 179 30.73 -7.20 33.40
CA ASN A 179 31.53 -6.38 32.48
C ASN A 179 30.73 -6.02 31.21
N PRO A 180 30.88 -4.80 30.67
CA PRO A 180 30.19 -4.40 29.46
C PRO A 180 30.74 -5.12 28.23
N ILE A 181 29.85 -5.46 27.29
CA ILE A 181 30.17 -6.18 26.04
C ILE A 181 31.01 -5.33 25.06
N ARG A 182 31.11 -4.03 25.29
CA ARG A 182 31.96 -3.10 24.54
C ARG A 182 32.66 -2.15 25.51
N GLN A 183 33.80 -1.59 25.10
CA GLN A 183 34.37 -0.46 25.83
C GLN A 183 33.48 0.78 25.67
N HIS A 184 33.48 1.64 26.70
CA HIS A 184 32.68 2.86 26.76
C HIS A 184 33.60 4.08 26.91
N THR A 185 34.34 4.39 25.84
CA THR A 185 35.22 5.58 25.78
C THR A 185 34.43 6.89 25.55
N SER A 186 33.22 6.81 25.01
CA SER A 186 32.45 7.99 24.58
C SER A 186 30.95 7.84 24.79
N CYS A 187 30.25 8.98 24.85
CA CYS A 187 28.79 9.02 24.95
C CYS A 187 28.06 8.80 23.60
N ILE A 188 28.81 8.69 22.49
CA ILE A 188 28.25 8.66 21.12
C ILE A 188 27.34 7.43 20.94
N GLY A 189 27.78 6.25 21.37
CA GLY A 189 27.00 5.01 21.32
C GLY A 189 25.74 4.96 22.20
N HIS A 190 25.42 6.03 22.95
CA HIS A 190 24.19 6.18 23.74
C HIS A 190 23.20 7.20 23.15
N GLN A 191 23.52 7.85 22.02
CA GLN A 191 22.65 8.89 21.43
C GLN A 191 21.37 8.33 20.76
N SER A 192 21.40 7.09 20.28
CA SER A 192 20.26 6.41 19.66
C SER A 192 19.56 5.46 20.63
N THR A 193 18.33 5.78 21.04
CA THR A 193 17.50 4.86 21.84
C THR A 193 17.07 3.65 21.02
N ALA A 194 17.44 2.45 21.45
CA ALA A 194 17.07 1.20 20.80
C ALA A 194 15.55 1.00 20.69
N THR A 195 15.07 0.55 19.53
CA THR A 195 13.66 0.20 19.32
C THR A 195 13.31 -1.07 20.12
N ALA A 196 12.15 -1.08 20.80
CA ALA A 196 11.74 -2.20 21.66
C ALA A 196 11.72 -3.56 20.94
N VAL A 197 11.33 -3.58 19.65
CA VAL A 197 11.41 -4.77 18.78
C VAL A 197 12.85 -5.30 18.70
N ALA A 198 13.84 -4.46 18.39
CA ALA A 198 15.23 -4.87 18.30
C ALA A 198 15.77 -5.44 19.62
N ILE A 199 15.34 -4.90 20.77
CA ILE A 199 15.68 -5.43 22.10
C ILE A 199 15.13 -6.85 22.29
N ILE A 200 13.87 -7.11 21.89
CA ILE A 200 13.25 -8.45 21.91
C ILE A 200 14.03 -9.42 21.01
N HIS A 201 14.45 -8.98 19.83
CA HIS A 201 15.22 -9.80 18.87
C HIS A 201 16.72 -9.95 19.23
N GLY A 202 17.18 -9.39 20.36
CA GLY A 202 18.49 -9.69 20.94
C GLY A 202 19.55 -8.60 20.83
N LEU A 203 19.18 -7.37 20.45
CA LEU A 203 20.05 -6.19 20.51
C LEU A 203 20.58 -5.98 21.93
N GLY A 204 21.88 -5.78 22.08
CA GLY A 204 22.57 -5.68 23.38
C GLY A 204 22.90 -7.03 24.03
N LYS A 205 22.58 -8.16 23.38
CA LYS A 205 22.97 -9.52 23.83
C LYS A 205 23.73 -10.30 22.75
N LYS A 206 23.12 -10.47 21.58
CA LYS A 206 23.69 -11.22 20.44
C LYS A 206 24.44 -10.33 19.45
N TYR A 207 23.94 -9.10 19.28
CA TYR A 207 24.47 -8.10 18.37
C TYR A 207 24.31 -6.71 18.97
N TYR A 208 25.05 -5.74 18.44
CA TYR A 208 24.99 -4.35 18.87
C TYR A 208 24.82 -3.41 17.68
N SER A 209 24.23 -2.24 17.94
CA SER A 209 24.15 -1.15 16.97
C SER A 209 25.44 -0.34 16.92
N LEU A 210 25.76 0.16 15.73
CA LEU A 210 26.82 1.11 15.41
C LEU A 210 26.20 2.45 14.99
N VAL A 211 26.91 3.55 15.22
CA VAL A 211 26.39 4.89 14.89
C VAL A 211 26.66 5.22 13.43
N CYS A 212 25.58 5.47 12.67
CA CYS A 212 25.65 5.84 11.26
C CYS A 212 25.78 7.35 11.09
N GLU A 213 26.85 7.80 10.43
CA GLU A 213 27.06 9.18 10.01
C GLU A 213 26.89 9.32 8.48
N TYR A 214 26.34 10.44 8.03
CA TYR A 214 26.12 10.70 6.60
C TYR A 214 27.22 11.62 6.03
N LYS A 215 28.09 11.08 5.18
CA LYS A 215 29.15 11.83 4.50
C LYS A 215 28.61 12.42 3.20
N ILE A 216 28.37 13.73 3.20
CA ILE A 216 27.94 14.52 2.05
C ILE A 216 29.05 15.50 1.69
N THR A 217 29.49 15.53 0.44
CA THR A 217 30.44 16.56 -0.04
C THR A 217 29.73 17.86 -0.40
N GLU A 218 30.42 18.99 -0.34
CA GLU A 218 29.91 20.31 -0.75
C GLU A 218 29.32 20.29 -2.17
N ARG A 219 29.94 19.53 -3.09
CA ARG A 219 29.47 19.39 -4.48
C ARG A 219 28.16 18.61 -4.57
N GLU A 220 28.00 17.54 -3.80
CA GLU A 220 26.74 16.80 -3.69
C GLU A 220 25.65 17.66 -3.03
N GLN A 221 25.98 18.38 -1.96
CA GLN A 221 25.04 19.29 -1.30
C GLN A 221 24.57 20.41 -2.26
N ALA A 222 25.49 21.02 -3.01
CA ALA A 222 25.16 22.02 -4.03
C ALA A 222 24.36 21.47 -5.22
N MET A 223 24.56 20.19 -5.58
CA MET A 223 23.76 19.50 -6.59
C MET A 223 22.35 19.19 -6.08
N LEU A 224 22.23 18.63 -4.88
CA LEU A 224 20.95 18.24 -4.26
C LEU A 224 20.09 19.47 -3.92
N ALA A 225 20.70 20.58 -3.47
CA ALA A 225 20.01 21.85 -3.29
C ALA A 225 19.41 22.39 -4.61
N LYS A 226 20.12 22.21 -5.74
CA LYS A 226 19.64 22.62 -7.07
C LYS A 226 18.53 21.71 -7.61
N LEU A 227 18.43 20.45 -7.19
CA LEU A 227 17.38 19.51 -7.65
C LEU A 227 15.96 19.97 -7.29
N HIS A 228 15.80 20.68 -6.17
CA HIS A 228 14.52 21.25 -5.72
C HIS A 228 14.41 22.76 -5.91
N ALA A 229 15.42 23.41 -6.50
CA ALA A 229 15.33 24.82 -6.87
C ALA A 229 14.37 24.97 -8.06
N LYS A 230 13.30 25.76 -7.90
CA LYS A 230 12.44 26.17 -9.02
C LYS A 230 13.26 26.95 -10.04
N THR A 231 13.02 26.72 -11.33
CA THR A 231 13.70 27.50 -12.38
C THR A 231 13.16 28.91 -12.37
N TRP A 232 13.99 29.93 -12.65
CA TRP A 232 13.51 31.31 -12.80
C TRP A 232 12.37 31.41 -13.84
N MET A 233 12.44 30.59 -14.90
CA MET A 233 11.41 30.47 -15.93
C MET A 233 10.05 29.99 -15.41
N ASP A 234 10.00 29.21 -14.33
CA ASP A 234 8.73 28.73 -13.76
C ASP A 234 7.92 29.91 -13.18
N GLY A 235 8.58 30.98 -12.73
CA GLY A 235 7.94 32.24 -12.32
C GLY A 235 7.42 33.12 -13.47
N PHE A 236 7.75 32.78 -14.72
CA PHE A 236 7.27 33.47 -15.94
C PHE A 236 6.26 32.63 -16.74
N ARG A 237 5.88 31.44 -16.24
CA ARG A 237 4.83 30.61 -16.84
C ARG A 237 3.45 31.12 -16.45
N LEU A 238 2.87 31.96 -17.30
CA LEU A 238 1.46 32.31 -17.23
C LEU A 238 0.61 31.06 -17.55
N GLU A 239 -0.16 30.58 -16.57
CA GLU A 239 -1.16 29.54 -16.78
C GLU A 239 -2.27 30.02 -17.72
N SER A 240 -2.91 29.08 -18.43
CA SER A 240 -4.01 29.45 -19.32
C SER A 240 -5.24 29.90 -18.53
N GLN A 241 -5.80 31.06 -18.90
CA GLN A 241 -6.95 31.70 -18.23
C GLN A 241 -8.08 30.71 -17.89
N LYS A 242 -8.46 29.86 -18.86
CA LYS A 242 -9.51 28.84 -18.71
C LYS A 242 -9.30 27.86 -17.56
N SER A 243 -8.05 27.54 -17.21
CA SER A 243 -7.74 26.67 -16.08
C SER A 243 -7.92 27.40 -14.73
N TYR A 244 -7.64 28.71 -14.72
CA TYR A 244 -7.84 29.55 -13.54
C TYR A 244 -9.33 29.84 -13.31
N ASP A 245 -10.07 30.16 -14.38
CA ASP A 245 -11.51 30.43 -14.30
C ASP A 245 -12.26 29.22 -13.70
N ASN A 246 -11.95 27.99 -14.14
CA ASN A 246 -12.49 26.76 -13.55
C ASN A 246 -12.13 26.63 -12.05
N SER A 247 -10.84 26.78 -11.69
CA SER A 247 -10.41 26.69 -10.27
C SER A 247 -11.02 27.76 -9.36
N SER A 248 -11.47 28.89 -9.95
CA SER A 248 -12.19 29.95 -9.24
C SER A 248 -13.64 29.55 -8.96
N VAL A 249 -14.28 28.81 -9.87
CA VAL A 249 -15.62 28.22 -9.67
C VAL A 249 -15.57 27.10 -8.64
N ASP A 250 -14.60 26.18 -8.74
CA ASP A 250 -14.38 25.12 -7.74
C ASP A 250 -14.15 25.69 -6.32
N SER A 251 -13.65 26.93 -6.22
CA SER A 251 -13.43 27.64 -4.95
C SER A 251 -14.67 28.37 -4.42
N LEU A 252 -15.67 28.64 -5.28
CA LEU A 252 -16.94 29.30 -4.92
C LEU A 252 -17.97 28.29 -4.40
N ASP A 253 -18.09 27.12 -5.03
CA ASP A 253 -18.98 26.04 -4.57
C ASP A 253 -18.66 25.63 -3.11
N LEU A 254 -17.39 25.72 -2.72
CA LEU A 254 -16.91 25.45 -1.35
C LEU A 254 -17.23 26.54 -0.32
N ILE A 255 -17.73 27.70 -0.74
CA ILE A 255 -18.14 28.81 0.14
C ILE A 255 -19.62 28.67 0.50
N ASP A 256 -20.49 28.31 -0.44
CA ASP A 256 -21.91 28.03 -0.17
C ASP A 256 -22.07 26.86 0.80
N ASP A 257 -21.26 25.80 0.63
CA ASP A 257 -21.16 24.64 1.53
C ASP A 257 -20.79 25.00 2.99
N ALA A 258 -20.15 26.16 3.19
CA ALA A 258 -19.77 26.67 4.51
C ALA A 258 -20.80 27.65 5.10
N ALA A 259 -21.47 28.45 4.25
CA ALA A 259 -22.46 29.46 4.66
C ALA A 259 -23.68 28.85 5.37
N LEU A 260 -24.05 27.61 5.03
CA LEU A 260 -25.22 26.89 5.56
C LEU A 260 -25.09 26.37 7.01
N THR A 261 -24.23 26.96 7.86
CA THR A 261 -23.89 26.39 9.19
C THR A 261 -23.98 27.29 10.42
N GLU A 262 -24.59 28.48 10.33
CA GLU A 262 -25.21 29.15 11.48
C GLU A 262 -26.67 28.68 11.64
N GLU A 263 -27.20 28.33 12.82
CA GLU A 263 -26.65 28.27 14.18
C GLU A 263 -26.92 26.86 14.78
N GLU A 264 -26.05 26.32 15.66
CA GLU A 264 -26.47 25.39 16.73
C GLU A 264 -25.33 24.98 17.69
N ARG A 265 -25.70 24.43 18.85
CA ARG A 265 -24.89 24.30 20.10
C ARG A 265 -23.47 23.74 19.94
N ASN A 266 -22.49 24.52 20.43
CA ASN A 266 -21.03 24.31 20.39
C ASN A 266 -20.45 22.99 20.99
N LYS A 267 -21.25 22.09 21.57
CA LYS A 267 -20.77 20.79 22.08
C LYS A 267 -20.98 19.65 21.08
N GLN A 268 -22.16 19.53 20.47
CA GLN A 268 -22.44 18.46 19.50
C GLN A 268 -21.73 18.68 18.15
N LYS A 269 -21.52 19.94 17.71
CA LYS A 269 -20.73 20.24 16.51
C LYS A 269 -19.29 19.71 16.59
N LYS A 270 -18.65 19.70 17.77
CA LYS A 270 -17.30 19.11 17.91
C LYS A 270 -17.27 17.60 17.62
N ILE A 271 -18.33 16.88 17.98
CA ILE A 271 -18.43 15.43 17.75
C ILE A 271 -18.85 15.16 16.29
N LYS A 272 -19.84 15.88 15.75
CA LYS A 272 -20.26 15.79 14.34
C LYS A 272 -19.16 16.17 13.33
N ASN A 273 -18.15 16.93 13.76
CA ASN A 273 -17.02 17.35 12.91
C ASN A 273 -15.79 16.42 13.01
N PHE A 274 -15.79 15.36 13.82
CA PHE A 274 -14.74 14.34 13.72
C PHE A 274 -14.80 13.71 12.31
N GLY A 275 -13.65 13.67 11.63
CA GLY A 275 -13.53 13.19 10.24
C GLY A 275 -13.88 14.22 9.15
N LYS A 276 -14.38 15.41 9.49
CA LYS A 276 -14.57 16.52 8.53
C LYS A 276 -13.56 17.64 8.77
N LEU A 277 -12.83 18.04 7.72
CA LEU A 277 -11.91 19.18 7.80
C LEU A 277 -12.68 20.45 8.18
N ASN A 278 -12.18 21.18 9.19
CA ASN A 278 -12.86 22.35 9.74
C ASN A 278 -13.04 23.44 8.66
N SER A 279 -14.29 23.71 8.26
CA SER A 279 -14.60 24.63 7.16
C SER A 279 -13.96 26.02 7.33
N LYS A 280 -13.85 26.53 8.56
CA LYS A 280 -13.19 27.83 8.80
C LYS A 280 -11.67 27.80 8.57
N GLN A 281 -11.01 26.69 8.86
CA GLN A 281 -9.57 26.53 8.56
C GLN A 281 -9.36 26.30 7.06
N ARG A 282 -10.20 25.45 6.44
CA ARG A 282 -10.19 25.22 4.98
C ARG A 282 -10.43 26.50 4.17
N LEU A 283 -11.36 27.36 4.60
CA LEU A 283 -11.58 28.68 3.99
C LEU A 283 -10.36 29.60 4.14
N GLY A 284 -9.65 29.54 5.27
CA GLY A 284 -8.38 30.24 5.46
C GLY A 284 -7.30 29.75 4.49
N GLU A 285 -7.08 28.44 4.42
CA GLU A 285 -6.12 27.81 3.50
C GLU A 285 -6.41 28.13 2.03
N VAL A 286 -7.69 28.09 1.61
CA VAL A 286 -8.12 28.45 0.26
C VAL A 286 -7.94 29.95 -0.01
N ALA A 287 -8.28 30.82 0.96
CA ALA A 287 -8.09 32.26 0.82
C ALA A 287 -6.61 32.64 0.70
N GLU A 288 -5.74 32.11 1.57
CA GLU A 288 -4.29 32.34 1.51
C GLU A 288 -3.70 31.85 0.18
N ARG A 289 -4.08 30.66 -0.28
CA ARG A 289 -3.63 30.10 -1.55
C ARG A 289 -4.06 30.96 -2.75
N THR A 290 -5.34 31.30 -2.82
CA THR A 290 -5.89 32.14 -3.89
C THR A 290 -5.31 33.56 -3.87
N MET A 291 -4.99 34.11 -2.69
CA MET A 291 -4.24 35.38 -2.59
C MET A 291 -2.81 35.24 -3.11
N GLN A 292 -2.06 34.20 -2.70
CA GLN A 292 -0.70 33.95 -3.17
C GLN A 292 -0.65 33.77 -4.69
N ASP A 293 -1.49 32.90 -5.25
CA ASP A 293 -1.55 32.64 -6.69
C ASP A 293 -1.93 33.90 -7.48
N ASN A 294 -2.87 34.72 -6.97
CA ASN A 294 -3.25 35.98 -7.63
C ASN A 294 -2.18 37.07 -7.54
N ILE A 295 -1.49 37.22 -6.40
CA ILE A 295 -0.37 38.15 -6.25
C ILE A 295 0.75 37.77 -7.22
N VAL A 296 1.11 36.48 -7.29
CA VAL A 296 2.14 35.98 -8.22
C VAL A 296 1.70 36.18 -9.68
N LYS A 297 0.44 35.87 -10.03
CA LYS A 297 -0.08 36.07 -11.40
C LYS A 297 -0.13 37.53 -11.82
N GLN A 298 -0.55 38.44 -10.95
CA GLN A 298 -0.54 39.89 -11.25
C GLN A 298 0.87 40.44 -11.40
N LEU A 299 1.81 40.05 -10.53
CA LEU A 299 3.22 40.46 -10.63
C LEU A 299 3.90 39.85 -11.88
N CYS A 300 3.59 38.60 -12.24
CA CYS A 300 4.05 37.96 -13.46
C CYS A 300 3.53 38.69 -14.70
N ALA A 301 2.22 38.95 -14.78
CA ALA A 301 1.62 39.69 -15.90
C ALA A 301 2.20 41.11 -16.02
N ALA A 302 2.33 41.85 -14.92
CA ALA A 302 2.88 43.21 -14.91
C ALA A 302 4.36 43.25 -15.31
N SER A 303 5.18 42.29 -14.84
CA SER A 303 6.60 42.22 -15.20
C SER A 303 6.82 41.78 -16.65
N CYS A 304 6.05 40.80 -17.15
CA CYS A 304 6.01 40.44 -18.57
C CYS A 304 5.62 41.65 -19.45
N PHE A 305 4.58 42.39 -19.06
CA PHE A 305 4.13 43.57 -19.81
C PHE A 305 5.16 44.72 -19.79
N HIS A 306 5.86 44.92 -18.65
CA HIS A 306 6.97 45.88 -18.56
C HIS A 306 8.18 45.45 -19.40
N ALA A 307 8.48 44.15 -19.46
CA ALA A 307 9.54 43.62 -20.30
C ALA A 307 9.22 43.81 -21.80
N MET A 308 8.01 43.44 -22.24
CA MET A 308 7.54 43.69 -23.61
C MET A 308 7.64 45.18 -23.97
N ARG A 309 7.15 46.07 -23.09
CA ARG A 309 7.19 47.53 -23.31
C ARG A 309 8.62 48.09 -23.37
N ARG A 310 9.63 47.45 -22.76
CA ARG A 310 11.05 47.79 -22.92
C ARG A 310 11.65 47.28 -24.24
N VAL A 311 11.12 46.20 -24.81
CA VAL A 311 11.50 45.71 -26.15
C VAL A 311 10.89 46.60 -27.23
N ASP A 312 9.61 46.97 -27.10
CA ASP A 312 8.94 47.94 -27.99
C ASP A 312 9.67 49.29 -28.02
N LEU A 313 10.18 49.76 -26.88
CA LEU A 313 10.98 51.01 -26.80
C LEU A 313 12.37 50.92 -27.45
N LYS A 314 12.80 49.76 -27.94
CA LYS A 314 13.97 49.58 -28.82
C LYS A 314 13.60 49.27 -30.28
N SER A 315 12.32 49.04 -30.57
CA SER A 315 11.78 48.75 -31.90
C SER A 315 11.09 50.00 -32.44
N ASP A 316 11.88 50.94 -32.95
CA ASP A 316 11.42 52.31 -33.18
C ASP A 316 10.31 52.43 -34.27
N GLY A 317 9.41 53.40 -34.05
CA GLY A 317 8.60 54.05 -35.08
C GLY A 317 7.76 53.22 -36.08
N LYS A 318 6.73 52.44 -35.63
CA LYS A 318 5.37 52.33 -36.26
C LYS A 318 4.48 51.20 -35.67
N LYS A 319 3.82 51.42 -34.50
CA LYS A 319 2.61 50.65 -34.07
C LYS A 319 1.84 51.18 -32.84
N LYS A 320 1.78 52.51 -32.63
CA LYS A 320 1.18 53.11 -31.42
C LYS A 320 -0.35 53.02 -31.32
N ASP A 321 -1.03 52.70 -32.41
CA ASP A 321 -2.50 52.87 -32.52
C ASP A 321 -3.28 51.55 -32.38
N ASP A 322 -2.73 50.42 -32.83
CA ASP A 322 -3.35 49.09 -32.67
C ASP A 322 -3.56 48.75 -31.18
N VAL A 323 -2.51 48.91 -30.36
CA VAL A 323 -2.51 48.58 -28.93
C VAL A 323 -3.49 49.46 -28.13
N LYS A 324 -3.73 50.70 -28.56
CA LYS A 324 -4.70 51.61 -27.94
C LYS A 324 -6.15 51.12 -28.06
N ASN A 325 -6.47 50.40 -29.13
CA ASN A 325 -7.84 49.92 -29.36
C ASN A 325 -8.13 48.68 -28.49
N THR A 326 -7.18 47.75 -28.35
CA THR A 326 -7.32 46.59 -27.44
C THR A 326 -7.48 46.98 -25.97
N LEU A 327 -6.92 48.13 -25.57
CA LEU A 327 -7.07 48.68 -24.21
C LEU A 327 -8.47 49.31 -23.95
N LYS A 328 -9.21 49.72 -24.98
CA LYS A 328 -10.55 50.32 -24.81
C LYS A 328 -11.67 49.31 -24.54
N SER A 329 -11.46 48.02 -24.84
CA SER A 329 -12.43 46.95 -24.57
C SER A 329 -12.32 46.36 -23.15
N GLY A 330 -11.32 46.75 -22.36
CA GLY A 330 -11.01 46.09 -21.07
C GLY A 330 -11.87 46.53 -19.87
N ILE A 331 -12.28 47.80 -19.79
CA ILE A 331 -13.03 48.33 -18.63
C ILE A 331 -14.10 49.34 -19.09
N ARG A 332 -15.37 48.96 -18.95
CA ARG A 332 -16.51 49.90 -18.89
C ARG A 332 -17.50 49.44 -17.82
N ILE A 333 -17.34 49.95 -16.61
CA ILE A 333 -18.31 49.74 -15.53
C ILE A 333 -19.47 50.72 -15.76
N GLU A 334 -20.57 50.23 -16.32
CA GLU A 334 -21.87 50.92 -16.27
C GLU A 334 -22.81 50.19 -15.31
N LYS A 335 -23.21 50.89 -14.24
CA LYS A 335 -24.38 50.49 -13.46
C LYS A 335 -25.63 50.93 -14.21
N LYS A 336 -26.44 49.96 -14.66
CA LYS A 336 -27.86 50.15 -15.02
C LYS A 336 -28.70 48.97 -14.57
N ASP A 337 -29.32 49.12 -13.41
CA ASP A 337 -30.72 48.79 -13.12
C ASP A 337 -31.29 47.47 -13.69
N GLY A 338 -31.01 46.38 -12.98
CA GLY A 338 -32.08 45.46 -12.57
C GLY A 338 -32.93 44.76 -13.64
N LYS A 339 -32.34 44.04 -14.60
CA LYS A 339 -33.00 42.87 -15.22
C LYS A 339 -32.03 41.89 -15.87
N ILE A 340 -32.07 40.63 -15.43
CA ILE A 340 -31.36 39.52 -16.07
C ILE A 340 -32.23 38.96 -17.20
N LYS A 341 -31.69 38.94 -18.43
CA LYS A 341 -32.15 38.06 -19.51
C LYS A 341 -30.92 37.59 -20.31
N SER A 342 -30.50 36.35 -20.09
CA SER A 342 -29.54 35.68 -20.95
C SER A 342 -30.23 35.19 -22.22
N LYS A 343 -29.65 35.48 -23.39
CA LYS A 343 -29.93 34.76 -24.63
C LYS A 343 -28.60 34.54 -25.34
N VAL A 344 -28.24 33.28 -25.53
CA VAL A 344 -27.04 32.88 -26.26
C VAL A 344 -27.48 32.46 -27.66
N ASP A 345 -27.02 33.19 -28.67
CA ASP A 345 -27.10 32.79 -30.07
C ASP A 345 -25.68 32.76 -30.64
N MET A 346 -25.22 31.59 -31.09
CA MET A 346 -23.97 31.46 -31.83
C MET A 346 -24.12 31.97 -33.26
N ASN A 347 -23.05 32.49 -33.86
CA ASN A 347 -22.77 32.10 -35.24
C ASN A 347 -21.29 32.17 -35.64
N ASN A 348 -20.96 31.41 -36.68
CA ASN A 348 -19.63 31.29 -37.27
C ASN A 348 -19.46 32.29 -38.43
N ASN A 349 -18.21 32.68 -38.74
CA ASN A 349 -17.64 32.21 -40.02
C ASN A 349 -16.10 32.26 -40.10
N THR A 350 -15.62 31.72 -41.23
CA THR A 350 -14.26 31.23 -41.48
C THR A 350 -13.44 32.11 -42.44
N LYS A 351 -12.12 31.81 -42.50
CA LYS A 351 -11.13 32.01 -43.59
C LYS A 351 -9.98 33.00 -43.30
N SER A 352 -8.74 32.83 -43.81
CA SER A 352 -7.88 31.66 -44.17
C SER A 352 -6.63 32.17 -44.93
N LYS A 353 -5.55 31.35 -45.02
CA LYS A 353 -4.27 31.57 -45.76
C LYS A 353 -3.27 32.49 -45.01
N SER A 354 -2.01 32.09 -44.73
CA SER A 354 -0.89 31.52 -45.52
C SER A 354 -0.14 32.59 -46.34
N THR A 355 1.18 32.54 -46.55
CA THR A 355 2.22 31.46 -46.46
C THR A 355 3.57 32.14 -46.07
N SER A 356 4.80 31.59 -45.97
CA SER A 356 5.49 30.31 -46.28
C SER A 356 6.87 30.25 -45.55
N SER A 357 7.69 29.22 -45.85
CA SER A 357 9.18 29.20 -45.86
C SER A 357 9.99 29.40 -44.56
N ASP A 358 11.08 28.66 -44.28
CA ASP A 358 11.64 27.36 -44.78
C ASP A 358 12.90 27.00 -43.91
N SER A 359 13.70 25.93 -44.04
CA SER A 359 13.76 24.74 -44.93
C SER A 359 14.63 23.62 -44.33
N GLU A 360 14.28 22.35 -44.61
CA GLU A 360 15.17 21.17 -44.71
C GLU A 360 15.98 20.66 -43.46
N ASN A 361 16.46 19.41 -43.37
CA ASN A 361 16.35 18.26 -44.30
C ASN A 361 16.19 16.85 -43.63
N SER A 362 15.78 15.89 -44.47
CA SER A 362 16.03 14.43 -44.50
C SER A 362 16.08 13.61 -43.19
N LYS A 363 15.16 12.67 -42.91
CA LYS A 363 14.69 11.47 -43.67
C LYS A 363 15.69 10.30 -43.73
N LYS A 364 15.30 9.16 -43.13
CA LYS A 364 15.03 7.87 -43.82
C LYS A 364 13.75 7.30 -43.16
N LYS A 365 12.66 6.94 -43.85
CA LYS A 365 12.42 5.94 -44.92
C LYS A 365 12.74 4.50 -44.45
N ALA A 366 11.93 3.47 -44.78
CA ALA A 366 10.88 3.43 -45.82
C ALA A 366 9.58 2.70 -45.39
N LYS A 367 8.50 3.05 -46.11
CA LYS A 367 7.21 2.36 -46.21
C LYS A 367 7.25 1.44 -47.44
N ILE A 368 6.70 0.22 -47.36
CA ILE A 368 6.34 -0.60 -48.54
C ILE A 368 4.88 -1.06 -48.38
N GLU A 369 4.24 -1.39 -49.51
CA GLU A 369 2.79 -1.39 -49.73
C GLU A 369 2.40 -2.53 -50.72
N VAL A 370 1.12 -2.62 -51.06
CA VAL A 370 0.50 -3.25 -52.28
C VAL A 370 -0.31 -4.54 -52.04
N LYS A 371 -1.44 -4.61 -52.76
CA LYS A 371 -2.50 -5.65 -52.74
C LYS A 371 -2.40 -6.58 -53.98
N LYS A 372 -2.90 -7.82 -53.87
CA LYS A 372 -3.74 -8.57 -54.85
C LYS A 372 -4.20 -9.91 -54.22
N LYS A 373 -5.49 -10.27 -54.28
CA LYS A 373 -6.18 -11.17 -55.25
C LYS A 373 -5.56 -12.60 -55.35
N SER A 374 -6.31 -13.72 -55.38
CA SER A 374 -7.78 -13.95 -55.25
C SER A 374 -8.17 -15.45 -55.32
N LYS A 375 -9.41 -15.79 -54.88
CA LYS A 375 -10.27 -16.97 -55.23
C LYS A 375 -9.95 -18.39 -54.69
N SER A 376 -10.79 -18.87 -53.76
CA SER A 376 -11.68 -20.06 -53.83
C SER A 376 -12.38 -20.21 -52.45
N GLU A 377 -13.71 -20.18 -52.26
CA GLU A 377 -14.73 -21.18 -52.63
C GLU A 377 -14.33 -22.61 -52.19
N ASN A 378 -15.11 -23.38 -51.41
CA ASN A 378 -16.49 -23.26 -50.88
C ASN A 378 -16.62 -24.22 -49.64
N SER A 379 -17.64 -24.31 -48.76
CA SER A 379 -19.03 -23.78 -48.67
C SER A 379 -19.62 -23.97 -47.23
N ARG A 380 -20.96 -23.83 -47.07
CA ARG A 380 -21.85 -24.27 -45.97
C ARG A 380 -21.91 -23.52 -44.60
N SER A 381 -22.97 -22.71 -44.52
CA SER A 381 -24.07 -22.79 -43.52
C SER A 381 -23.95 -22.17 -42.12
N SER A 382 -24.72 -21.08 -41.93
CA SER A 382 -25.59 -20.75 -40.77
C SER A 382 -24.94 -20.54 -39.37
N SER A 383 -25.38 -19.58 -38.54
CA SER A 383 -26.66 -18.87 -38.46
C SER A 383 -26.51 -17.38 -38.08
N LYS A 384 -27.60 -16.60 -38.12
CA LYS A 384 -27.63 -15.17 -37.73
C LYS A 384 -28.05 -14.96 -36.26
N SER A 385 -27.68 -13.81 -35.70
CA SER A 385 -27.90 -13.45 -34.29
C SER A 385 -29.36 -13.15 -33.96
N LEU A 386 -29.74 -13.44 -32.71
CA LEU A 386 -31.10 -13.35 -32.15
C LEU A 386 -31.76 -11.96 -32.20
N LYS A 387 -31.02 -10.90 -32.53
CA LYS A 387 -31.50 -9.51 -32.53
C LYS A 387 -32.43 -9.18 -33.70
N ASP A 388 -32.26 -9.86 -34.84
CA ASP A 388 -33.10 -9.62 -36.03
C ASP A 388 -34.53 -10.17 -35.87
N LEU A 389 -34.76 -11.12 -34.94
CA LEU A 389 -36.01 -11.88 -34.84
C LEU A 389 -37.16 -11.18 -34.07
N ILE A 390 -36.89 -10.04 -33.43
CA ILE A 390 -37.82 -9.37 -32.50
C ILE A 390 -38.54 -8.17 -33.15
N LEU A 391 -38.00 -7.62 -34.26
CA LEU A 391 -38.47 -6.34 -34.81
C LEU A 391 -39.54 -6.44 -35.93
N GLU A 392 -40.01 -7.65 -36.27
CA GLU A 392 -40.88 -7.86 -37.45
C GLU A 392 -42.29 -8.41 -37.16
N LYS A 393 -42.73 -8.44 -35.89
CA LYS A 393 -44.01 -9.08 -35.47
C LYS A 393 -45.09 -8.14 -34.90
N SER A 394 -45.15 -6.88 -35.32
CA SER A 394 -46.14 -5.90 -34.78
C SER A 394 -46.81 -4.97 -35.81
N LYS A 395 -46.92 -5.36 -37.10
CA LYS A 395 -47.59 -4.54 -38.14
C LYS A 395 -48.67 -5.29 -38.96
N SER A 396 -49.87 -5.45 -38.40
CA SER A 396 -51.10 -5.69 -39.21
C SER A 396 -52.40 -5.48 -38.42
N LYS A 397 -53.09 -4.36 -38.70
CA LYS A 397 -54.55 -4.11 -38.48
C LYS A 397 -55.01 -4.08 -37.00
N THR A 398 -56.04 -3.31 -36.57
CA THR A 398 -56.97 -2.40 -37.28
C THR A 398 -57.36 -1.19 -36.39
N LYS A 399 -58.07 -0.20 -36.94
CA LYS A 399 -58.43 1.08 -36.28
C LYS A 399 -59.53 0.96 -35.22
N THR A 400 -59.44 1.76 -34.16
CA THR A 400 -60.57 2.42 -33.48
C THR A 400 -60.14 3.79 -32.93
N SER A 401 -61.11 4.66 -32.62
CA SER A 401 -60.91 6.06 -32.24
C SER A 401 -60.22 6.24 -30.87
N SER A 402 -59.31 7.21 -30.77
CA SER A 402 -58.72 7.68 -29.51
C SER A 402 -59.00 9.17 -29.29
N SER A 403 -59.76 9.51 -28.25
CA SER A 403 -59.77 10.85 -27.67
C SER A 403 -58.49 11.10 -26.87
N VAL A 404 -58.08 12.37 -26.75
CA VAL A 404 -56.83 12.76 -26.06
C VAL A 404 -57.09 12.90 -24.55
N PRO A 405 -56.37 12.16 -23.67
CA PRO A 405 -56.44 12.36 -22.23
C PRO A 405 -55.69 13.66 -21.83
N SER A 406 -56.18 14.34 -20.79
CA SER A 406 -55.70 15.66 -20.40
C SER A 406 -54.41 15.64 -19.56
N GLN A 407 -53.74 16.79 -19.48
CA GLN A 407 -52.43 17.02 -18.85
C GLN A 407 -52.26 16.35 -17.48
N SER A 408 -53.32 16.35 -16.66
CA SER A 408 -53.38 15.73 -15.32
C SER A 408 -52.84 14.30 -15.28
N PHE A 409 -53.13 13.49 -16.31
CA PHE A 409 -52.69 12.08 -16.35
C PHE A 409 -51.16 11.94 -16.44
N TYR A 410 -50.47 12.88 -17.09
CA TYR A 410 -49.02 12.87 -17.22
C TYR A 410 -48.31 13.25 -15.92
N ASP A 411 -48.86 14.17 -15.13
CA ASP A 411 -48.23 14.57 -13.86
C ASP A 411 -48.50 13.57 -12.73
N VAL A 412 -49.63 12.86 -12.76
CA VAL A 412 -49.84 11.65 -11.93
C VAL A 412 -48.85 10.55 -12.31
N MET A 413 -48.67 10.26 -13.61
CA MET A 413 -47.70 9.26 -14.06
C MET A 413 -46.25 9.64 -13.71
N LYS A 414 -45.84 10.92 -13.83
CA LYS A 414 -44.52 11.37 -13.34
C LYS A 414 -44.38 11.17 -11.84
N SER A 415 -45.41 11.47 -11.06
CA SER A 415 -45.39 11.31 -9.60
C SER A 415 -45.22 9.85 -9.20
N ILE A 416 -45.92 8.94 -9.89
CA ILE A 416 -45.79 7.48 -9.68
C ILE A 416 -44.40 6.97 -10.11
N VAL A 417 -43.86 7.45 -11.24
CA VAL A 417 -42.50 7.08 -11.69
C VAL A 417 -41.42 7.61 -10.72
N LEU A 418 -41.59 8.81 -10.17
CA LEU A 418 -40.72 9.34 -9.11
C LEU A 418 -40.80 8.48 -7.84
N LEU A 419 -42.01 8.13 -7.38
CA LEU A 419 -42.20 7.27 -6.20
C LEU A 419 -41.58 5.87 -6.39
N LEU A 420 -41.71 5.29 -7.59
CA LEU A 420 -41.09 4.01 -7.92
C LEU A 420 -39.56 4.12 -8.06
N SER A 421 -39.03 5.27 -8.53
CA SER A 421 -37.58 5.51 -8.58
C SER A 421 -36.92 5.64 -7.20
N SER A 422 -37.70 5.94 -6.15
CA SER A 422 -37.21 5.96 -4.76
C SER A 422 -37.15 4.60 -4.06
N LEU A 423 -37.60 3.50 -4.68
CA LEU A 423 -37.52 2.13 -4.11
C LEU A 423 -36.45 1.27 -4.81
N ALA A 424 -35.22 1.79 -4.89
CA ALA A 424 -34.04 1.03 -5.31
C ALA A 424 -32.76 1.44 -4.55
N VAL A 425 -32.88 1.82 -3.28
CA VAL A 425 -31.72 1.89 -2.37
C VAL A 425 -31.29 0.46 -2.07
N ALA A 426 -30.19 0.02 -2.67
CA ALA A 426 -29.51 -1.21 -2.23
C ALA A 426 -29.07 -0.99 -0.78
N SER A 427 -29.59 -1.82 0.12
CA SER A 427 -29.49 -1.61 1.57
C SER A 427 -28.18 -2.19 2.11
N ALA A 428 -27.06 -1.60 1.67
CA ALA A 428 -25.69 -1.94 2.05
C ALA A 428 -25.58 -2.43 3.51
N THR A 429 -25.37 -3.74 3.68
CA THR A 429 -25.31 -4.40 4.96
C THR A 429 -23.85 -4.45 5.43
N LEU A 430 -23.59 -3.84 6.59
CA LEU A 430 -22.31 -4.00 7.29
C LEU A 430 -22.36 -5.26 8.14
N GLY A 431 -21.24 -5.97 8.20
CA GLY A 431 -21.02 -7.13 9.05
C GLY A 431 -19.56 -7.26 9.45
N PHE A 432 -19.24 -8.33 10.16
CA PHE A 432 -17.88 -8.59 10.63
C PHE A 432 -17.63 -10.07 10.89
N ASP A 433 -16.35 -10.42 11.02
CA ASP A 433 -15.90 -11.70 11.56
C ASP A 433 -14.82 -11.50 12.62
N ALA A 434 -14.74 -12.45 13.57
CA ALA A 434 -13.90 -12.35 14.77
C ALA A 434 -13.80 -13.70 15.50
N GLU A 435 -12.63 -14.01 16.07
CA GLU A 435 -12.34 -15.31 16.70
C GLU A 435 -12.35 -15.31 18.24
N GLN A 436 -12.16 -14.16 18.89
CA GLN A 436 -12.19 -14.02 20.35
C GLN A 436 -13.59 -14.22 20.93
N ALA A 437 -13.69 -14.47 22.23
CA ALA A 437 -14.99 -14.63 22.90
C ALA A 437 -15.75 -13.30 22.97
N ILE A 438 -16.92 -13.23 22.33
CA ILE A 438 -17.77 -12.01 22.28
C ILE A 438 -19.05 -12.25 23.08
N SER A 439 -19.33 -11.34 24.02
CA SER A 439 -20.52 -11.42 24.86
C SER A 439 -21.80 -10.98 24.14
N THR A 440 -22.96 -11.46 24.58
CA THR A 440 -24.26 -11.03 24.03
C THR A 440 -24.48 -9.52 24.14
N SER A 441 -24.03 -8.86 25.21
CA SER A 441 -24.13 -7.40 25.34
C SER A 441 -23.19 -6.67 24.36
N THR A 442 -22.02 -7.22 24.05
CA THR A 442 -21.14 -6.72 22.98
C THR A 442 -21.82 -6.84 21.61
N PHE A 443 -22.41 -7.99 21.29
CA PHE A 443 -23.19 -8.17 20.04
C PHE A 443 -24.39 -7.21 19.94
N THR A 444 -25.13 -7.00 21.03
CA THR A 444 -26.24 -6.02 21.07
C THR A 444 -25.74 -4.60 20.82
N CYS A 445 -24.56 -4.24 21.35
CA CYS A 445 -23.95 -2.94 21.08
C CYS A 445 -23.52 -2.82 19.60
N LEU A 446 -22.86 -3.83 19.03
CA LEU A 446 -22.45 -3.83 17.61
C LEU A 446 -23.65 -3.74 16.66
N LYS A 447 -24.76 -4.42 17.00
CA LYS A 447 -26.03 -4.29 16.27
C LYS A 447 -26.57 -2.85 16.30
N ASN A 448 -26.49 -2.17 17.45
CA ASN A 448 -26.90 -0.77 17.57
C ASN A 448 -25.94 0.20 16.86
N ASP A 449 -24.68 -0.19 16.65
CA ASP A 449 -23.67 0.55 15.89
C ASP A 449 -23.79 0.36 14.36
N GLY A 450 -24.71 -0.51 13.91
CA GLY A 450 -25.06 -0.72 12.51
C GLY A 450 -24.65 -2.06 11.89
N TYR A 451 -24.00 -2.95 12.65
CA TYR A 451 -23.62 -4.27 12.15
C TYR A 451 -24.83 -5.22 12.12
N SER A 452 -25.12 -5.76 10.93
CA SER A 452 -26.32 -6.52 10.61
C SER A 452 -26.09 -8.04 10.52
N PHE A 453 -24.86 -8.45 10.18
CA PHE A 453 -24.45 -9.85 10.10
C PHE A 453 -23.10 -10.12 10.79
N TYR A 454 -22.90 -11.38 11.17
CA TYR A 454 -21.66 -11.88 11.78
C TYR A 454 -21.28 -13.25 11.18
N ILE A 455 -19.99 -13.46 10.88
CA ILE A 455 -19.45 -14.76 10.44
C ILE A 455 -18.47 -15.26 11.50
N SER A 456 -18.58 -16.53 11.90
CA SER A 456 -17.84 -17.09 13.04
C SER A 456 -17.03 -18.33 12.66
N ARG A 457 -15.78 -18.45 13.10
CA ARG A 457 -15.00 -19.67 12.85
C ARG A 457 -15.55 -20.83 13.68
N VAL A 458 -15.81 -21.98 13.05
CA VAL A 458 -16.28 -23.20 13.77
C VAL A 458 -15.31 -24.38 13.67
N TYR A 459 -14.33 -24.28 12.78
CA TYR A 459 -13.27 -25.26 12.59
C TYR A 459 -11.94 -24.54 12.32
N ARG A 460 -10.86 -25.01 12.95
CA ARG A 460 -9.52 -24.40 12.90
C ARG A 460 -8.58 -25.19 11.99
N SER A 461 -7.64 -24.50 11.35
CA SER A 461 -6.65 -25.09 10.44
C SER A 461 -5.60 -26.00 11.11
N ASN A 462 -5.69 -26.19 12.43
CA ASN A 462 -4.97 -27.23 13.20
C ASN A 462 -5.82 -28.50 13.44
N GLY A 463 -7.00 -28.62 12.83
CA GLY A 463 -7.89 -29.77 12.92
C GLY A 463 -8.86 -29.77 14.11
N GLN A 464 -8.91 -28.69 14.89
CA GLN A 464 -9.75 -28.61 16.10
C GLN A 464 -11.06 -27.85 15.87
N LEU A 465 -12.08 -28.20 16.64
CA LEU A 465 -13.37 -27.49 16.68
C LEU A 465 -13.25 -26.19 17.48
N ASP A 466 -13.91 -25.13 17.00
CA ASP A 466 -13.88 -23.81 17.63
C ASP A 466 -15.11 -23.60 18.54
N SER A 467 -15.01 -24.02 19.80
CA SER A 467 -16.07 -23.87 20.80
C SER A 467 -16.37 -22.40 21.16
N THR A 468 -15.37 -21.52 21.03
CA THR A 468 -15.55 -20.07 21.16
C THR A 468 -16.46 -19.55 20.06
N GLY A 469 -16.19 -19.90 18.80
CA GLY A 469 -17.02 -19.46 17.69
C GLY A 469 -18.45 -20.01 17.71
N VAL A 470 -18.67 -21.27 18.12
CA VAL A 470 -20.03 -21.82 18.34
C VAL A 470 -20.78 -21.04 19.44
N THR A 471 -20.07 -20.62 20.49
CA THR A 471 -20.62 -19.77 21.55
C THR A 471 -20.95 -18.36 21.04
N ASN A 472 -20.06 -17.76 20.23
CA ASN A 472 -20.29 -16.47 19.59
C ASN A 472 -21.53 -16.49 18.68
N ILE A 473 -21.75 -17.55 17.89
CA ILE A 473 -22.97 -17.70 17.05
C ILE A 473 -24.24 -17.67 17.92
N LYS A 474 -24.22 -18.36 19.07
CA LYS A 474 -25.35 -18.38 20.02
C LYS A 474 -25.60 -17.00 20.65
N ASN A 475 -24.54 -16.28 21.01
CA ASN A 475 -24.61 -14.92 21.56
C ASN A 475 -25.10 -13.92 20.50
N ALA A 476 -24.65 -14.05 19.25
CA ALA A 476 -25.08 -13.22 18.10
C ALA A 476 -26.59 -13.36 17.82
N TRP A 477 -27.13 -14.60 17.81
CA TRP A 477 -28.58 -14.81 17.73
C TRP A 477 -29.33 -14.27 18.94
N SER A 478 -28.75 -14.36 20.14
CA SER A 478 -29.37 -13.85 21.37
C SER A 478 -29.39 -12.31 21.46
N ALA A 479 -28.46 -11.63 20.78
CA ALA A 479 -28.51 -10.19 20.50
C ALA A 479 -29.46 -9.82 19.34
N GLY A 480 -29.96 -10.82 18.61
CA GLY A 480 -30.89 -10.66 17.50
C GLY A 480 -30.26 -10.05 16.24
N LEU A 481 -29.02 -10.40 15.91
CA LEU A 481 -28.47 -10.13 14.56
C LEU A 481 -29.34 -10.77 13.47
N SER A 482 -29.40 -10.15 12.29
CA SER A 482 -30.31 -10.58 11.21
C SER A 482 -29.80 -11.85 10.52
N HIS A 483 -28.49 -11.93 10.30
CA HIS A 483 -27.81 -13.06 9.68
C HIS A 483 -26.60 -13.47 10.52
N VAL A 484 -26.44 -14.77 10.75
CA VAL A 484 -25.25 -15.31 11.41
C VAL A 484 -24.81 -16.56 10.67
N ASP A 485 -23.58 -16.54 10.20
CA ASP A 485 -22.95 -17.59 9.40
C ASP A 485 -21.73 -18.16 10.12
N ALA A 486 -21.17 -19.22 9.58
CA ALA A 486 -19.91 -19.78 10.07
C ALA A 486 -18.91 -20.05 8.96
N TYR A 487 -17.62 -20.13 9.31
CA TYR A 487 -16.57 -20.56 8.40
C TYR A 487 -15.72 -21.71 8.94
N ILE A 488 -15.25 -22.54 8.03
CA ILE A 488 -14.30 -23.63 8.26
C ILE A 488 -12.96 -23.16 7.73
N PHE A 489 -11.95 -23.04 8.59
CA PHE A 489 -10.56 -22.93 8.16
C PHE A 489 -9.98 -24.35 8.03
N PRO A 490 -9.77 -24.89 6.81
CA PRO A 490 -9.43 -26.28 6.63
C PRO A 490 -8.04 -26.63 7.19
N CYS A 491 -7.88 -27.88 7.63
CA CYS A 491 -6.57 -28.42 7.98
C CYS A 491 -6.04 -29.33 6.87
N HIS A 492 -4.79 -29.10 6.47
CA HIS A 492 -4.07 -29.88 5.45
C HIS A 492 -2.90 -30.70 6.01
N SER A 493 -2.71 -30.72 7.34
CA SER A 493 -1.75 -31.61 8.00
C SER A 493 -2.09 -33.08 7.74
N SER A 494 -1.08 -33.94 7.63
CA SER A 494 -1.24 -35.40 7.56
C SER A 494 -1.93 -36.01 8.80
N SER A 495 -2.02 -35.26 9.89
CA SER A 495 -2.71 -35.62 11.13
C SER A 495 -4.21 -35.27 11.14
N CYS A 496 -4.76 -34.64 10.10
CA CYS A 496 -6.11 -34.09 10.10
C CYS A 496 -7.16 -34.97 9.39
N PRO A 497 -8.46 -34.86 9.74
CA PRO A 497 -9.53 -35.66 9.13
C PRO A 497 -9.71 -35.36 7.63
N SER A 498 -10.46 -36.21 6.92
CA SER A 498 -10.79 -35.96 5.51
C SER A 498 -11.60 -34.67 5.34
N ALA A 499 -11.58 -34.08 4.13
CA ALA A 499 -12.39 -32.92 3.76
C ALA A 499 -13.87 -33.03 4.23
N ALA A 500 -14.47 -34.20 4.01
CA ALA A 500 -15.84 -34.48 4.40
C ALA A 500 -16.03 -34.61 5.93
N ASP A 501 -15.03 -35.09 6.66
CA ASP A 501 -15.12 -35.26 8.11
C ASP A 501 -14.89 -33.94 8.86
N GLN A 502 -14.01 -33.06 8.35
CA GLN A 502 -13.85 -31.69 8.86
C GLN A 502 -15.18 -30.92 8.78
N VAL A 503 -15.86 -30.97 7.62
CA VAL A 503 -17.18 -30.38 7.40
C VAL A 503 -18.26 -31.02 8.29
N ALA A 504 -18.25 -32.35 8.43
CA ALA A 504 -19.21 -33.04 9.30
C ALA A 504 -19.04 -32.65 10.77
N ALA A 505 -17.80 -32.60 11.27
CA ALA A 505 -17.50 -32.21 12.64
C ALA A 505 -17.91 -30.75 12.91
N ALA A 506 -17.61 -29.84 11.98
CA ALA A 506 -18.00 -28.42 12.06
C ALA A 506 -19.52 -28.22 12.10
N ILE A 507 -20.26 -28.86 11.19
CA ILE A 507 -21.74 -28.76 11.16
C ILE A 507 -22.36 -29.40 12.40
N ASN A 508 -21.80 -30.52 12.88
CA ASN A 508 -22.30 -31.20 14.07
C ASN A 508 -21.98 -30.43 15.36
N SER A 509 -20.86 -29.69 15.45
CA SER A 509 -20.59 -28.85 16.63
C SER A 509 -21.58 -27.69 16.76
N VAL A 510 -21.95 -27.06 15.64
CA VAL A 510 -23.01 -26.02 15.59
C VAL A 510 -24.36 -26.59 16.03
N LYS A 511 -24.76 -27.75 15.52
CA LYS A 511 -26.01 -28.44 15.92
C LYS A 511 -25.99 -28.81 17.40
N ASN A 512 -24.91 -29.42 17.90
CA ASN A 512 -24.78 -29.86 19.28
C ASN A 512 -24.68 -28.69 20.27
N GLY A 513 -24.18 -27.52 19.84
CA GLY A 513 -24.23 -26.28 20.61
C GLY A 513 -25.63 -25.68 20.80
N GLY A 514 -26.65 -26.27 20.14
CA GLY A 514 -28.03 -25.79 20.19
C GLY A 514 -28.22 -24.47 19.44
N THR A 515 -27.52 -24.29 18.31
CA THR A 515 -27.56 -23.05 17.50
C THR A 515 -27.64 -23.36 16.00
N LYS A 516 -27.78 -22.32 15.18
CA LYS A 516 -27.99 -22.40 13.72
C LYS A 516 -27.08 -21.42 12.98
N ILE A 517 -26.93 -21.61 11.67
CA ILE A 517 -26.19 -20.72 10.75
C ILE A 517 -26.97 -20.57 9.43
N GLY A 518 -26.81 -19.46 8.72
CA GLY A 518 -27.42 -19.24 7.39
C GLY A 518 -26.66 -19.92 6.25
N MET A 519 -25.34 -19.78 6.27
CA MET A 519 -24.37 -20.35 5.33
C MET A 519 -23.15 -20.90 6.07
N ILE A 520 -22.46 -21.84 5.44
CA ILE A 520 -21.11 -22.24 5.83
C ILE A 520 -20.10 -21.83 4.73
N TRP A 521 -19.10 -21.05 5.12
CA TRP A 521 -18.06 -20.55 4.24
C TRP A 521 -16.83 -21.48 4.32
N LEU A 522 -16.30 -21.86 3.16
CA LEU A 522 -15.04 -22.60 3.05
C LEU A 522 -13.91 -21.61 2.84
N ASP A 523 -13.01 -21.55 3.81
CA ASP A 523 -11.85 -20.67 3.78
C ASP A 523 -10.74 -21.26 2.89
N VAL A 524 -10.45 -20.57 1.79
CA VAL A 524 -9.45 -20.99 0.80
C VAL A 524 -8.36 -19.90 0.72
N GLU A 525 -7.64 -19.74 1.82
CA GLU A 525 -6.44 -18.90 1.92
C GLU A 525 -5.12 -19.67 1.99
N ILE A 526 -3.98 -18.99 1.79
CA ILE A 526 -2.66 -19.62 1.67
C ILE A 526 -2.14 -20.03 3.06
N TYR A 527 -2.60 -21.18 3.54
CA TYR A 527 -2.10 -21.83 4.75
C TYR A 527 -1.97 -23.35 4.55
N ASN A 528 -0.74 -23.86 4.49
CA ASN A 528 -0.39 -25.29 4.40
C ASN A 528 -1.04 -26.12 3.25
N TRP A 529 -1.61 -25.49 2.22
CA TRP A 529 -2.12 -26.22 1.05
C TRP A 529 -1.01 -26.96 0.30
N PRO A 530 -1.24 -28.21 -0.15
CA PRO A 530 -0.35 -28.92 -1.06
C PRO A 530 -0.08 -28.16 -2.37
N SER A 531 1.07 -28.39 -2.99
CA SER A 531 1.41 -27.82 -4.32
C SER A 531 0.56 -28.41 -5.47
N SER A 532 -0.13 -29.52 -5.24
CA SER A 532 -0.97 -30.20 -6.23
C SER A 532 -2.35 -29.53 -6.36
N GLN A 533 -2.46 -28.59 -7.31
CA GLN A 533 -3.72 -27.89 -7.55
C GLN A 533 -4.89 -28.83 -7.87
N SER A 534 -4.67 -29.96 -8.54
CA SER A 534 -5.73 -30.96 -8.80
C SER A 534 -6.24 -31.61 -7.51
N THR A 535 -5.36 -31.91 -6.56
CA THR A 535 -5.72 -32.41 -5.23
C THR A 535 -6.50 -31.37 -4.44
N ASN A 536 -6.08 -30.11 -4.49
CA ASN A 536 -6.73 -29.00 -3.79
C ASN A 536 -8.16 -28.75 -4.32
N ARG A 537 -8.34 -28.77 -5.65
CA ARG A 537 -9.66 -28.68 -6.31
C ARG A 537 -10.60 -29.78 -5.83
N GLN A 538 -10.11 -31.03 -5.76
CA GLN A 538 -10.93 -32.15 -5.27
C GLN A 538 -11.29 -31.98 -3.79
N PHE A 539 -10.34 -31.59 -2.94
CA PHE A 539 -10.58 -31.35 -1.51
C PHE A 539 -11.67 -30.30 -1.27
N ILE A 540 -11.64 -29.19 -2.02
CA ILE A 540 -12.66 -28.12 -1.94
C ILE A 540 -14.03 -28.64 -2.44
N LEU A 541 -14.06 -29.42 -3.53
CA LEU A 541 -15.29 -30.05 -4.01
C LEU A 541 -15.87 -31.03 -2.98
N ASP A 542 -15.05 -31.85 -2.33
CA ASP A 542 -15.48 -32.80 -1.31
C ASP A 542 -16.06 -32.09 -0.08
N MET A 543 -15.43 -31.01 0.38
CA MET A 543 -15.98 -30.15 1.44
C MET A 543 -17.34 -29.57 1.04
N ALA A 544 -17.44 -28.95 -0.13
CA ALA A 544 -18.66 -28.30 -0.59
C ALA A 544 -19.81 -29.30 -0.82
N ASN A 545 -19.51 -30.44 -1.44
CA ASN A 545 -20.47 -31.52 -1.66
C ASN A 545 -20.99 -32.09 -0.34
N LYS A 546 -20.11 -32.26 0.67
CA LYS A 546 -20.50 -32.72 2.01
C LYS A 546 -21.43 -31.73 2.72
N ALA A 547 -21.13 -30.43 2.68
CA ALA A 547 -21.95 -29.41 3.33
C ALA A 547 -23.35 -29.32 2.68
N VAL A 548 -23.43 -29.38 1.35
CA VAL A 548 -24.70 -29.47 0.60
C VAL A 548 -25.46 -30.76 0.96
N ALA A 549 -24.79 -31.91 1.01
CA ALA A 549 -25.40 -33.19 1.41
C ALA A 549 -25.89 -33.21 2.87
N MET A 550 -25.34 -32.35 3.74
CA MET A 550 -25.81 -32.15 5.12
C MET A 550 -26.91 -31.08 5.25
N GLY A 551 -27.36 -30.49 4.13
CA GLY A 551 -28.48 -29.55 4.04
C GLY A 551 -28.11 -28.06 4.17
N TYR A 552 -26.83 -27.70 4.06
CA TYR A 552 -26.37 -26.32 4.27
C TYR A 552 -26.05 -25.60 2.95
N LYS A 553 -26.28 -24.29 2.94
CA LYS A 553 -25.76 -23.40 1.90
C LYS A 553 -24.26 -23.27 2.07
N VAL A 554 -23.52 -23.31 0.95
CA VAL A 554 -22.06 -23.18 0.92
C VAL A 554 -21.68 -21.89 0.21
N GLY A 555 -20.68 -21.20 0.75
CA GLY A 555 -19.95 -20.12 0.09
C GLY A 555 -18.44 -20.38 0.13
N ILE A 556 -17.67 -19.67 -0.69
CA ILE A 556 -16.20 -19.75 -0.72
C ILE A 556 -15.63 -18.41 -0.24
N TYR A 557 -14.67 -18.43 0.68
CA TYR A 557 -13.84 -17.27 1.02
C TYR A 557 -12.48 -17.38 0.32
N SER A 558 -12.09 -16.37 -0.47
CA SER A 558 -10.77 -16.31 -1.09
C SER A 558 -10.46 -14.95 -1.74
N ASN A 559 -9.29 -14.82 -2.36
CA ASN A 559 -8.90 -13.71 -3.22
C ASN A 559 -8.17 -14.22 -4.48
N ASN A 560 -7.95 -13.36 -5.47
CA ASN A 560 -7.33 -13.73 -6.75
C ASN A 560 -5.96 -14.41 -6.60
N ASN A 561 -5.13 -13.98 -5.65
CA ASN A 561 -3.78 -14.54 -5.44
C ASN A 561 -3.85 -15.93 -4.78
N ASN A 562 -4.70 -16.05 -3.75
CA ASN A 562 -4.96 -17.32 -3.07
C ASN A 562 -5.53 -18.35 -4.06
N TRP A 563 -6.52 -17.97 -4.87
CA TRP A 563 -7.09 -18.83 -5.90
C TRP A 563 -6.06 -19.27 -6.94
N GLN A 564 -5.27 -18.32 -7.47
CA GLN A 564 -4.19 -18.60 -8.43
C GLN A 564 -3.16 -19.59 -7.88
N SER A 565 -2.79 -19.47 -6.61
CA SER A 565 -1.82 -20.37 -5.97
C SER A 565 -2.42 -21.75 -5.71
N ILE A 566 -3.57 -21.81 -5.04
CA ILE A 566 -4.12 -23.05 -4.47
C ILE A 566 -4.79 -23.92 -5.54
N VAL A 567 -5.53 -23.33 -6.48
CA VAL A 567 -6.32 -24.07 -7.49
C VAL A 567 -6.12 -23.60 -8.93
N GLY A 568 -5.47 -22.47 -9.17
CA GLY A 568 -5.33 -21.86 -10.49
C GLY A 568 -6.48 -20.89 -10.82
N ILE A 569 -6.15 -19.72 -11.37
CA ILE A 569 -7.07 -18.57 -11.47
C ILE A 569 -8.33 -18.88 -12.31
N ASP A 570 -8.20 -19.73 -13.33
CA ASP A 570 -9.26 -20.06 -14.28
C ASP A 570 -10.19 -21.20 -13.80
N TRP A 571 -9.91 -21.85 -12.66
CA TRP A 571 -10.74 -22.98 -12.21
C TRP A 571 -12.07 -22.51 -11.61
N ASP A 572 -13.17 -22.88 -12.26
CA ASP A 572 -14.54 -22.41 -12.04
C ASP A 572 -15.48 -23.45 -11.40
N GLY A 573 -14.97 -24.61 -10.99
CA GLY A 573 -15.77 -25.76 -10.53
C GLY A 573 -16.67 -25.50 -9.31
N VAL A 574 -16.47 -24.38 -8.62
CA VAL A 574 -17.26 -23.91 -7.47
C VAL A 574 -17.89 -22.52 -7.67
N SER A 575 -17.80 -21.94 -8.87
CA SER A 575 -18.36 -20.63 -9.26
C SER A 575 -19.87 -20.46 -8.98
N LYS A 576 -20.61 -21.57 -8.90
CA LYS A 576 -22.03 -21.64 -8.54
C LYS A 576 -22.35 -21.25 -7.09
N TYR A 577 -21.36 -21.23 -6.22
CA TYR A 577 -21.49 -20.78 -4.82
C TYR A 577 -21.10 -19.29 -4.71
N PRO A 578 -21.69 -18.52 -3.78
CA PRO A 578 -21.29 -17.14 -3.54
C PRO A 578 -19.82 -17.04 -3.08
N LEU A 579 -19.16 -15.96 -3.48
CA LEU A 579 -17.80 -15.61 -3.10
C LEU A 579 -17.81 -14.52 -2.01
N TRP A 580 -17.13 -14.80 -0.91
CA TRP A 580 -16.70 -13.83 0.09
C TRP A 580 -15.26 -13.45 -0.27
N TRP A 581 -15.07 -12.21 -0.71
CA TRP A 581 -13.83 -11.74 -1.31
C TRP A 581 -12.97 -11.01 -0.29
N ALA A 582 -11.76 -11.51 -0.05
CA ALA A 582 -10.77 -10.84 0.80
C ALA A 582 -9.97 -9.80 0.01
N ASN A 583 -10.12 -8.51 0.33
CA ASN A 583 -9.32 -7.44 -0.28
C ASN A 583 -9.31 -6.19 0.61
N TYR A 584 -8.29 -6.08 1.47
CA TYR A 584 -8.14 -5.04 2.48
C TYR A 584 -7.82 -3.65 1.90
N ASN A 585 -8.79 -3.06 1.19
CA ASN A 585 -8.69 -1.75 0.54
C ASN A 585 -9.22 -0.58 1.38
N GLY A 586 -9.71 -0.85 2.60
CA GLY A 586 -10.29 0.14 3.52
C GLY A 586 -11.64 0.72 3.08
N ALA A 587 -12.31 0.12 2.10
CA ALA A 587 -13.47 0.71 1.45
C ALA A 587 -14.64 -0.30 1.34
N ALA A 588 -15.70 -0.03 2.09
CA ALA A 588 -16.94 -0.80 2.14
C ALA A 588 -17.73 -0.68 0.82
N ASN A 589 -17.29 -1.39 -0.23
CA ASN A 589 -17.91 -1.47 -1.56
C ASN A 589 -17.16 -2.46 -2.46
N LEU A 590 -17.86 -3.05 -3.43
CA LEU A 590 -17.30 -4.08 -4.34
C LEU A 590 -16.39 -3.52 -5.46
N ASN A 591 -15.85 -2.31 -5.33
CA ASN A 591 -15.01 -1.71 -6.36
C ASN A 591 -13.63 -2.38 -6.42
N ASN A 592 -13.04 -2.38 -7.62
CA ASN A 592 -11.76 -3.02 -7.95
C ASN A 592 -11.75 -4.55 -7.90
N PHE A 593 -12.92 -5.21 -7.74
CA PHE A 593 -13.04 -6.64 -7.96
C PHE A 593 -12.59 -7.01 -9.38
N LYS A 594 -11.76 -8.04 -9.50
CA LYS A 594 -11.32 -8.62 -10.77
C LYS A 594 -11.87 -10.04 -10.86
N ALA A 595 -12.61 -10.36 -11.91
CA ALA A 595 -13.18 -11.68 -12.10
C ALA A 595 -12.11 -12.79 -12.06
N PHE A 596 -12.41 -13.87 -11.34
CA PHE A 596 -11.59 -15.08 -11.23
C PHE A 596 -12.48 -16.28 -10.89
N GLY A 597 -12.03 -17.51 -11.15
CA GLY A 597 -12.74 -18.72 -10.75
C GLY A 597 -14.20 -18.80 -11.21
N GLY A 598 -14.54 -18.20 -12.35
CA GLY A 598 -15.91 -18.07 -12.87
C GLY A 598 -16.76 -16.96 -12.21
N TRP A 599 -16.33 -16.36 -11.10
CA TRP A 599 -17.06 -15.27 -10.45
C TRP A 599 -16.89 -13.93 -11.19
N THR A 600 -18.01 -13.35 -11.62
CA THR A 600 -18.07 -12.00 -12.21
C THR A 600 -18.35 -10.90 -11.20
N LYS A 601 -18.86 -11.25 -10.01
CA LYS A 601 -19.01 -10.39 -8.84
C LYS A 601 -18.94 -11.24 -7.55
N PRO A 602 -18.45 -10.69 -6.42
CA PRO A 602 -18.58 -11.31 -5.12
C PRO A 602 -19.98 -11.08 -4.52
N ALA A 603 -20.27 -11.76 -3.41
CA ALA A 603 -21.45 -11.53 -2.57
C ALA A 603 -21.09 -10.68 -1.34
N ILE A 604 -20.02 -11.04 -0.64
CA ILE A 604 -19.48 -10.32 0.51
C ILE A 604 -18.05 -9.86 0.18
N HIS A 605 -17.62 -8.72 0.73
CA HIS A 605 -16.26 -8.22 0.64
C HIS A 605 -15.71 -7.88 2.03
N GLN A 606 -14.61 -8.53 2.41
CA GLN A 606 -13.83 -8.20 3.61
C GLN A 606 -12.85 -7.09 3.24
N TYR A 607 -13.05 -5.89 3.78
CA TYR A 607 -12.43 -4.65 3.29
C TYR A 607 -11.43 -4.02 4.26
N THR A 608 -11.47 -4.39 5.54
CA THR A 608 -10.50 -4.00 6.57
C THR A 608 -10.25 -5.18 7.49
N GLY A 609 -8.99 -5.49 7.80
CA GLY A 609 -8.62 -6.54 8.75
C GLY A 609 -7.99 -6.00 10.04
N ASP A 610 -8.03 -6.81 11.10
CA ASP A 610 -7.32 -6.62 12.37
C ASP A 610 -7.59 -5.30 13.12
N VAL A 611 -8.69 -4.62 12.81
CA VAL A 611 -9.02 -3.32 13.40
C VAL A 611 -9.69 -3.45 14.76
N LYS A 612 -9.38 -2.51 15.67
CA LYS A 612 -10.07 -2.42 16.97
C LYS A 612 -11.51 -1.98 16.76
N GLY A 613 -12.43 -2.93 16.89
CA GLY A 613 -13.85 -2.68 16.66
C GLY A 613 -14.52 -1.82 17.73
N PRO A 614 -15.71 -1.28 17.42
CA PRO A 614 -16.53 -0.56 18.39
C PRO A 614 -16.99 -1.50 19.52
N CYS A 615 -17.65 -0.92 20.53
CA CYS A 615 -18.19 -1.69 21.67
C CYS A 615 -17.16 -2.51 22.47
N SER A 616 -15.86 -2.19 22.35
CA SER A 616 -14.74 -2.90 22.96
C SER A 616 -14.66 -4.40 22.58
N VAL A 617 -15.08 -4.77 21.36
CA VAL A 617 -15.10 -6.16 20.88
C VAL A 617 -13.72 -6.82 20.80
N GLY A 618 -12.65 -6.04 20.65
CA GLY A 618 -11.30 -6.51 20.35
C GLY A 618 -10.91 -6.19 18.90
N ASN A 619 -10.02 -6.99 18.32
CA ASN A 619 -9.75 -6.94 16.88
C ASN A 619 -10.90 -7.65 16.13
N PHE A 620 -11.30 -7.13 14.96
CA PHE A 620 -12.27 -7.78 14.10
C PHE A 620 -12.04 -7.38 12.63
N ASP A 621 -12.55 -8.19 11.71
CA ASP A 621 -12.45 -7.95 10.28
C ASP A 621 -13.79 -7.45 9.77
N GLN A 622 -13.77 -6.37 8.99
CA GLN A 622 -14.96 -5.65 8.54
C GLN A 622 -15.44 -6.18 7.18
N ASN A 623 -16.71 -6.52 7.12
CA ASN A 623 -17.37 -7.09 5.95
C ASN A 623 -18.49 -6.20 5.42
N TYR A 624 -18.67 -6.24 4.10
CA TYR A 624 -19.67 -5.48 3.36
C TYR A 624 -20.44 -6.41 2.42
N GLU A 625 -21.77 -6.29 2.41
CA GLU A 625 -22.69 -6.90 1.45
C GLU A 625 -23.53 -5.78 0.77
N PRO A 626 -23.76 -5.83 -0.56
CA PRO A 626 -24.23 -4.68 -1.36
C PRO A 626 -25.74 -4.43 -1.39
#